data_AF-A0A5M6IGD6-F1
#
_entry.id   AF-A0A5M6IGD6-F1
#
_cell.length_a   1.000
_cell.length_b   1.000
_cell.length_c   1.000
_cell.angle_alpha   90.00
_cell.angle_beta   90.00
_cell.angle_gamma   90.00
#
_symmetry.space_group_name_H-M   'P 1'
#
loop_
_entity.id
_entity.type
_entity.pdbx_description
1 polymer ?
#
loop_
_entity_poly.entity_id
_entity_poly.type
_entity_poly.pdbx_seq_one_letter_code
_entity_poly.pdbx_strand_id
1 'polypeptide(L)' 'MKGHIVVVSHHADGYHADVVGVAGCSAVGPTVDDAVNEASKALSALARDGRTLPAPRPSIAMLDEVKRRDGCAGACLRVA' A
#
# COMPACT_ATOMS: atom_id res chain seq x y z
N MET A 1 -11.62 0.54 11.97
CA MET A 1 -10.28 -0.10 11.95
C MET A 1 -9.27 0.89 11.34
N LYS A 2 -7.98 0.91 11.75
CA LYS A 2 -6.92 1.76 11.17
C LYS A 2 -5.81 0.92 10.54
N GLY A 3 -5.20 1.41 9.46
CA GLY A 3 -4.10 0.75 8.73
C GLY A 3 -3.37 1.71 7.78
N HIS A 4 -2.30 1.22 7.16
CA HIS A 4 -1.63 1.89 6.05
C HIS A 4 -2.41 1.61 4.77
N ILE A 5 -2.73 2.66 4.03
CA ILE A 5 -3.49 2.53 2.79
C ILE A 5 -2.52 2.19 1.68
N VAL A 6 -2.86 1.15 0.93
CA VAL A 6 -2.16 0.74 -0.28
C VAL A 6 -3.04 1.02 -1.47
N VAL A 7 -2.47 1.64 -2.49
CA VAL A 7 -3.12 1.82 -3.79
C VAL A 7 -2.46 0.85 -4.75
N VAL A 8 -3.28 0.11 -5.50
CA VAL A 8 -2.82 -0.82 -6.52
C VAL A 8 -3.26 -0.34 -7.88
N SER A 9 -2.31 -0.04 -8.76
CA SER A 9 -2.56 0.30 -10.17
C SER A 9 -2.07 -0.81 -11.10
N HIS A 10 -2.76 -0.99 -12.22
CA HIS A 10 -2.33 -1.92 -13.26
C HIS A 10 -1.47 -1.19 -14.28
N HIS A 11 -0.30 -1.76 -14.58
CA HIS A 11 0.67 -1.28 -15.56
C HIS A 11 0.99 -2.39 -16.57
N ALA A 12 1.69 -2.06 -17.65
CA ALA A 12 2.05 -3.03 -18.68
C ALA A 12 2.96 -4.16 -18.17
N ASP A 13 3.68 -3.94 -17.07
CA ASP A 13 4.60 -4.86 -16.41
C ASP A 13 4.02 -5.56 -15.17
N GLY A 14 2.75 -5.29 -14.82
CA GLY A 14 2.05 -5.95 -13.72
C GLY A 14 1.26 -5.01 -12.82
N TYR A 15 0.97 -5.46 -11.61
CA TYR A 15 0.27 -4.68 -10.59
C TYR A 15 1.28 -3.99 -9.68
N HIS A 16 1.18 -2.67 -9.56
CA HIS A 16 2.03 -1.84 -8.72
C HIS A 16 1.25 -1.48 -7.47
N ALA A 17 1.79 -1.80 -6.29
CA ALA A 17 1.22 -1.52 -5.00
C ALA A 17 2.05 -0.47 -4.25
N ASP A 18 1.48 0.73 -4.06
CA ASP A 18 2.13 1.85 -3.37
C ASP A 18 1.54 2.06 -1.97
N VAL A 19 2.38 2.11 -0.94
CA VAL A 19 1.94 2.46 0.41
C VAL A 19 1.88 3.97 0.56
N VAL A 20 0.67 4.49 0.69
CA VAL A 20 0.40 5.93 0.66
C VAL A 20 1.01 6.62 1.87
N GLY A 21 1.86 7.61 1.59
CA GLY A 21 2.55 8.41 2.61
C GLY A 21 3.86 7.78 3.10
N VAL A 22 4.27 6.62 2.58
CA VAL A 22 5.55 5.98 2.91
C VAL A 22 6.47 6.04 1.69
N ALA A 23 7.39 7.00 1.69
CA ALA A 23 8.30 7.21 0.57
C ALA A 23 9.19 5.98 0.32
N GLY A 24 9.19 5.51 -0.93
CA GLY A 24 9.97 4.33 -1.36
C GLY A 24 9.40 3.00 -0.90
N CYS A 25 8.17 2.95 -0.39
CA CYS A 25 7.50 1.70 -0.02
C CYS A 25 6.47 1.32 -1.08
N SER A 26 6.94 0.62 -2.09
CA SER A 26 6.11 0.06 -3.16
C SER A 26 6.60 -1.33 -3.57
N ALA A 27 5.75 -2.07 -4.26
CA ALA A 27 6.10 -3.38 -4.81
C ALA A 27 5.34 -3.65 -6.11
N VAL A 28 5.89 -4.56 -6.94
CA VAL A 28 5.26 -5.01 -8.18
C VAL A 28 5.01 -6.51 -8.09
N GLY A 29 3.84 -6.96 -8.55
CA GLY A 29 3.47 -8.37 -8.58
C GLY A 29 2.67 -8.74 -9.83
N PRO A 30 2.67 -10.02 -10.24
CA PRO A 30 1.89 -10.49 -11.39
C PRO A 30 0.38 -10.49 -11.09
N THR A 31 -0.01 -10.49 -9.81
CA THR A 31 -1.40 -10.33 -9.34
C THR A 31 -1.51 -9.19 -8.32
N VAL A 32 -2.73 -8.70 -8.09
CA VAL A 32 -3.03 -7.72 -7.03
C VAL A 32 -2.56 -8.24 -5.66
N ASP A 33 -2.85 -9.51 -5.35
CA ASP A 33 -2.51 -10.12 -4.07
C ASP A 33 -0.99 -10.22 -3.89
N ASP A 34 -0.26 -10.59 -4.94
CA ASP A 34 1.21 -10.63 -4.90
C ASP A 34 1.80 -9.24 -4.64
N ALA A 35 1.32 -8.22 -5.37
CA ALA A 35 1.80 -6.85 -5.22
C ALA A 35 1.53 -6.32 -3.79
N VAL A 36 0.33 -6.57 -3.25
CA VAL A 36 -0.03 -6.17 -1.89
C VAL A 36 0.78 -6.92 -0.84
N ASN A 37 1.02 -8.22 -1.03
CA ASN A 37 1.82 -9.03 -0.13
C ASN A 37 3.28 -8.54 -0.07
N GLU A 38 3.89 -8.26 -1.23
CA GLU A 38 5.24 -7.71 -1.29
C GLU A 38 5.31 -6.29 -0.68
N ALA A 39 4.31 -5.43 -0.92
CA ALA A 39 4.23 -4.12 -0.28
C ALA A 39 4.09 -4.23 1.25
N SER A 40 3.38 -5.25 1.75
CA SER A 40 3.27 -5.55 3.18
C SER A 40 4.60 -5.96 3.81
N LYS A 41 5.39 -6.79 3.10
CA LYS A 41 6.73 -7.18 3.53
C LYS A 41 7.66 -5.97 3.57
N ALA A 42 7.65 -5.14 2.52
CA ALA A 42 8.44 -3.90 2.46
C ALA A 42 8.09 -2.97 3.63
N LEU A 43 6.80 -2.72 3.88
CA LEU A 43 6.34 -1.89 4.97
C LEU A 43 6.78 -2.44 6.34
N SER A 44 6.70 -3.76 6.53
CA SER A 44 7.14 -4.43 7.77
C SER A 44 8.65 -4.35 7.98
N ALA A 45 9.44 -4.43 6.90
CA ALA A 45 10.89 -4.23 6.96
C ALA A 45 11.23 -2.80 7.38
N LEU A 46 10.60 -1.80 6.78
CA LEU A 46 10.80 -0.39 7.16
C LEU A 46 10.44 -0.11 8.62
N ALA A 47 9.38 -0.75 9.14
CA ALA A 47 9.01 -0.66 10.55
C ALA A 47 10.08 -1.25 11.47
N ARG A 48 10.67 -2.39 11.08
CA ARG A 48 11.74 -3.07 11.84
C ARG A 48 13.05 -2.30 11.83
N ASP A 49 13.36 -1.62 10.74
CA ASP A 49 14.54 -0.77 10.60
C ASP A 49 14.45 0.53 11.43
N GLY A 50 13.36 0.72 12.20
CA GLY A 50 13.17 1.86 13.09
C GLY A 50 12.85 3.16 12.36
N ARG A 51 12.52 3.11 11.05
CA ARG A 51 12.11 4.31 10.32
C ARG A 51 10.74 4.78 10.81
N THR A 52 10.59 6.09 10.95
CA THR A 52 9.31 6.69 11.32
C THR A 52 8.30 6.47 10.19
N LEU A 53 7.31 5.62 10.43
CA LEU A 53 6.19 5.44 9.53
C LEU A 53 5.10 6.49 9.82
N PRO A 54 4.37 6.96 8.79
CA PRO A 54 3.19 7.80 8.98
C PRO A 54 2.15 7.07 9.83
N ALA A 55 1.35 7.83 10.58
CA ALA A 55 0.32 7.24 11.43
C ALA A 55 -0.72 6.44 10.58
N PRO A 56 -1.12 5.23 11.02
CA PRO A 56 -2.18 4.48 10.36
C PRO A 56 -3.48 5.28 10.28
N ARG A 57 -4.12 5.24 9.10
CA ARG A 57 -5.35 5.99 8.79
C ARG A 57 -6.59 5.09 8.92
N PRO A 58 -7.79 5.65 9.18
CA PRO A 58 -9.03 4.89 9.12
C PRO A 58 -9.21 4.22 7.76
N SER A 59 -9.69 2.97 7.73
CA SER A 59 -9.85 2.22 6.48
C SER A 59 -10.77 2.90 5.47
N ILE A 60 -11.72 3.72 5.93
CA ILE A 60 -12.61 4.48 5.05
C ILE A 60 -11.86 5.54 4.21
N ALA A 61 -10.72 6.05 4.71
CA ALA A 61 -9.89 7.01 3.97
C ALA A 61 -9.21 6.40 2.74
N MET A 62 -9.25 5.07 2.58
CA MET A 62 -8.83 4.40 1.35
C MET A 62 -9.74 4.77 0.18
N LEU A 63 -11.06 4.91 0.43
CA LEU A 63 -12.02 5.26 -0.62
C LEU A 63 -11.74 6.66 -1.18
N ASP A 64 -11.33 7.60 -0.35
CA ASP A 64 -10.96 8.96 -0.80
C ASP A 64 -9.67 8.97 -1.61
N GLU A 65 -8.78 8.00 -1.37
CA GLU A 65 -7.55 7.86 -2.12
C GLU A 65 -7.78 7.20 -3.48
N VAL A 66 -8.60 6.16 -3.51
CA VAL A 66 -9.01 5.49 -4.76
C VAL A 66 -9.86 6.43 -5.60
N LYS A 67 -10.79 7.21 -5.02
CA LYS A 67 -11.58 8.20 -5.78
C LYS A 67 -10.73 9.28 -6.46
N ARG A 68 -9.55 9.58 -5.92
CA ARG A 68 -8.62 10.56 -6.50
C ARG A 68 -7.76 9.99 -7.63
N ARG A 69 -7.83 8.67 -7.86
CA ARG A 69 -6.96 7.95 -8.79
C ARG A 69 -7.82 7.06 -9.69
N ASP A 70 -7.83 7.34 -10.99
CA ASP A 70 -8.64 6.54 -11.92
C ASP A 70 -8.06 5.12 -12.09
N GLY A 71 -8.92 4.11 -12.02
CA GLY A 71 -8.56 2.73 -12.40
C GLY A 71 -7.69 1.96 -11.41
N CYS A 72 -7.70 2.29 -10.11
CA CYS A 72 -6.92 1.57 -9.09
C CYS A 72 -7.79 0.80 -8.09
N ALA A 73 -7.24 -0.28 -7.52
CA ALA A 73 -7.78 -0.96 -6.35
C ALA A 73 -7.14 -0.39 -5.07
N GLY A 74 -7.84 -0.50 -3.93
CA GLY A 74 -7.33 -0.05 -2.64
C GLY A 74 -7.35 -1.15 -1.59
N ALA A 75 -6.27 -1.26 -0.82
CA ALA A 75 -6.13 -2.19 0.30
C ALA A 75 -5.72 -1.45 1.59
N CYS A 76 -5.97 -2.06 2.75
CA CYS A 76 -5.55 -1.55 4.05
C CYS A 76 -4.68 -2.59 4.75
N LEU A 77 -3.40 -2.25 4.95
CA LEU A 77 -2.44 -3.11 5.62
C LEU A 77 -2.25 -2.71 7.08
N ARG A 78 -1.95 -3.70 7.92
CA ARG A 78 -1.55 -3.47 9.32
C ARG A 78 -0.14 -4.02 9.48
N VAL A 79 0.73 -3.22 10.07
CA VAL A 79 2.04 -3.70 10.52
C VAL A 79 1.78 -4.50 11.80
N ALA A 80 2.28 -5.74 11.84
CA ALA A 80 2.19 -6.63 12.99
C ALA A 80 3.33 -6.36 13.98
#